data_AF-A0A653SW71-F1
#
_entry.id   AF-A0A653SW71-F1
#
_cell.length_a   1.000
_cell.length_b   1.000
_cell.length_c   1.000
_cell.angle_alpha   90.00
_cell.angle_beta   90.00
_cell.angle_gamma   90.00
#
_symmetry.space_group_name_H-M   'P 1'
#
loop_
_entity.id
_entity.type
_entity.pdbx_description
1 polymer ?
#
loop_
_entity_poly.entity_id
_entity_poly.type
_entity_poly.pdbx_seq_one_letter_code
_entity_poly.pdbx_strand_id
1 'polypeptide(L)' 'MTSATTSTARPALIDPVVMSAMTGAGVGLGFAVALVVAALLGIPFGLPLAIALPSSMLLAVGAAVLITRRRNRVG' A
#
# COMPACT_ATOMS: atom_id res chain seq x y z
N MET A 1 -11.24 37.64 14.62
CA MET A 1 -11.08 36.18 14.81
C MET A 1 -11.27 35.52 13.45
N THR A 2 -10.18 35.32 12.70
CA THR A 2 -10.18 34.66 11.39
C THR A 2 -9.78 33.21 11.60
N SER A 3 -10.74 32.29 11.47
CA SER A 3 -10.49 30.86 11.50
C SER A 3 -9.63 30.46 10.31
N ALA A 4 -8.39 30.06 10.56
CA ALA A 4 -7.52 29.47 9.57
C ALA A 4 -8.05 28.08 9.21
N THR A 5 -8.61 27.93 8.01
CA THR A 5 -9.05 26.62 7.49
C THR A 5 -7.82 25.86 6.98
N THR A 6 -7.14 25.15 7.86
CA THR A 6 -6.21 24.08 7.49
C THR A 6 -7.03 22.87 7.03
N SER A 7 -7.15 22.63 5.72
CA SER A 7 -7.53 21.32 5.18
C SER A 7 -6.88 21.08 3.82
N THR A 8 -5.62 20.69 3.92
CA THR A 8 -4.81 19.80 3.06
C THR A 8 -5.51 19.10 1.89
N ALA A 9 -4.85 19.16 0.73
CA ALA A 9 -4.85 18.19 -0.36
C ALA A 9 -6.23 17.75 -0.91
N ARG A 10 -6.54 18.21 -2.13
CA ARG A 10 -7.62 17.66 -2.97
C ARG A 10 -7.41 16.13 -3.07
N PRO A 11 -8.30 15.29 -2.51
CA PRO A 11 -8.06 13.86 -2.47
C PRO A 11 -8.10 13.33 -3.90
N ALA A 12 -7.06 12.59 -4.30
CA ALA A 12 -7.26 11.58 -5.34
C ALA A 12 -8.48 10.76 -4.90
N LEU A 13 -9.44 10.55 -5.81
CA LEU A 13 -10.75 9.93 -5.56
C LEU A 13 -10.63 8.43 -5.22
N ILE A 14 -9.67 8.05 -4.38
CA ILE A 14 -9.39 6.69 -3.95
C ILE A 14 -10.18 6.47 -2.67
N ASP A 15 -11.05 5.47 -2.70
CA ASP A 15 -11.87 5.10 -1.56
C ASP A 15 -10.94 4.73 -0.37
N PRO A 16 -11.03 5.44 0.77
CA PRO A 16 -10.14 5.21 1.92
C PRO A 16 -10.26 3.79 2.48
N VAL A 17 -11.40 3.12 2.27
CA VAL A 17 -11.60 1.71 2.65
C VAL A 17 -10.74 0.81 1.76
N VAL A 18 -10.74 1.05 0.44
CA VAL A 18 -9.91 0.31 -0.52
C VAL A 18 -8.43 0.57 -0.25
N MET A 19 -8.05 1.82 0.04
CA MET A 19 -6.68 2.17 0.42
C MET A 19 -6.23 1.41 1.67
N SER A 20 -7.06 1.36 2.72
CA SER A 20 -6.74 0.66 3.98
C SER A 20 -6.64 -0.85 3.79
N ALA A 21 -7.59 -1.46 3.06
CA ALA A 21 -7.58 -2.89 2.77
C ALA A 21 -6.34 -3.29 1.95
N MET A 22 -5.99 -2.51 0.93
CA MET A 22 -4.82 -2.77 0.10
C MET A 22 -3.51 -2.53 0.85
N THR A 23 -3.46 -1.52 1.72
CA THR A 23 -2.32 -1.29 2.63
C THR A 23 -2.07 -2.52 3.51
N GLY A 24 -3.12 -3.07 4.13
CA GLY A 24 -3.02 -4.29 4.93
C GLY A 24 -2.56 -5.50 4.09
N ALA A 25 -3.13 -5.67 2.89
CA ALA A 25 -2.72 -6.72 1.96
C ALA A 25 -1.26 -6.58 1.53
N GLY A 26 -0.80 -5.35 1.23
CA GLY A 26 0.58 -5.04 0.87
C GLY A 26 1.55 -5.39 1.98
N VAL A 27 1.29 -4.92 3.21
CA VAL A 27 2.13 -5.24 4.39
C VAL A 27 2.17 -6.74 4.63
N GLY A 28 1.04 -7.44 4.57
CA GLY A 28 0.97 -8.89 4.75
C GLY A 28 1.77 -9.66 3.69
N LEU A 29 1.64 -9.27 2.41
CA LEU A 29 2.41 -9.86 1.31
C LEU A 29 3.91 -9.60 1.46
N GLY A 30 4.29 -8.35 1.76
CA GLY A 30 5.68 -7.96 1.98
C GLY A 30 6.32 -8.75 3.12
N PHE A 31 5.58 -8.95 4.22
CA PHE A 31 6.02 -9.80 5.33
C PHE A 31 6.18 -11.26 4.89
N ALA A 32 5.15 -11.85 4.26
CA ALA A 32 5.19 -13.25 3.84
C ALA A 32 6.38 -13.54 2.91
N VAL A 33 6.59 -12.68 1.91
CA VAL A 33 7.73 -12.79 0.99
C VAL A 33 9.06 -12.65 1.74
N ALA A 34 9.16 -11.68 2.65
CA ALA A 34 10.37 -11.48 3.42
C ALA A 34 10.72 -12.69 4.31
N LEU A 35 9.73 -13.32 4.94
CA LEU A 35 9.92 -14.54 5.75
C LEU A 35 10.43 -15.69 4.88
N VAL A 36 9.79 -15.93 3.73
CA VAL A 36 10.16 -17.01 2.82
C VAL A 36 11.57 -16.82 2.29
N VAL A 37 11.91 -15.61 1.85
CA VAL A 37 13.25 -15.29 1.32
C VAL A 37 14.32 -15.39 2.40
N ALA A 38 14.04 -14.89 3.62
CA ALA A 38 14.96 -15.02 4.75
C ALA A 38 15.21 -16.50 5.11
N ALA A 39 14.16 -17.32 5.14
CA ALA A 39 14.26 -18.75 5.46
C ALA A 39 15.00 -19.54 4.38
N LEU A 40 14.77 -19.23 3.10
CA LEU A 40 15.41 -19.93 1.97
C LEU A 40 16.89 -19.58 1.83
N LEU A 41 17.27 -18.32 2.07
CA LEU A 41 18.64 -17.84 1.87
C LEU A 41 19.47 -17.82 3.15
N GLY A 42 18.88 -18.11 4.31
CA GLY A 42 19.56 -18.03 5.60
C GLY A 42 20.06 -16.62 5.96
N ILE A 43 19.44 -15.58 5.40
CA ILE A 43 19.83 -14.17 5.57
C ILE A 43 19.02 -13.51 6.69
N PRO A 44 19.56 -12.46 7.34
CA PRO A 44 18.83 -11.72 8.36
C PRO A 44 17.54 -11.12 7.78
N PHE A 45 16.43 -11.28 8.49
CA PHE A 45 15.08 -10.87 8.08
C PHE A 45 14.96 -9.41 7.65
N GLY A 46 15.79 -8.52 8.23
CA GLY A 46 15.75 -7.09 7.93
C GLY A 46 16.03 -6.77 6.45
N LEU A 47 16.94 -7.49 5.80
CA LEU A 47 17.31 -7.25 4.41
C LEU A 47 16.17 -7.56 3.41
N PRO A 48 15.57 -8.77 3.42
CA PRO A 48 14.45 -9.06 2.53
C PRO A 48 13.21 -8.24 2.88
N LEU A 49 12.97 -7.90 4.16
CA LEU A 49 11.87 -7.01 4.54
C LEU A 49 12.06 -5.61 3.94
N ALA A 50 13.26 -5.04 3.99
CA ALA A 50 13.55 -3.71 3.44
C ALA A 50 13.31 -3.62 1.92
N ILE A 51 13.37 -4.74 1.20
CA ILE A 51 13.16 -4.81 -0.25
C ILE A 51 11.72 -5.20 -0.59
N ALA A 52 11.16 -6.19 0.12
CA ALA A 52 9.83 -6.72 -0.12
C ALA A 52 8.72 -5.76 0.32
N LEU A 53 8.93 -5.01 1.40
CA LEU A 53 7.90 -4.10 1.92
C LEU A 53 7.62 -2.94 0.95
N PRO A 54 8.62 -2.17 0.45
CA PRO A 54 8.34 -1.08 -0.49
C PRO A 54 7.75 -1.56 -1.82
N SER A 55 8.24 -2.69 -2.33
CA SER A 55 7.76 -3.27 -3.59
C SER A 55 6.32 -3.77 -3.49
N SER A 56 5.97 -4.46 -2.40
CA SER A 56 4.58 -4.87 -2.13
C SER A 56 3.66 -3.67 -1.96
N MET A 57 4.15 -2.58 -1.37
CA MET A 57 3.34 -1.39 -1.12
C MET A 57 3.07 -0.60 -2.40
N LEU A 58 4.04 -0.50 -3.30
CA LEU A 58 3.82 0.04 -4.64
C LEU A 58 2.77 -0.76 -5.41
N LEU A 59 2.82 -2.09 -5.29
CA LEU A 59 1.81 -3.00 -5.86
C LEU A 59 0.43 -2.77 -5.24
N ALA A 60 0.34 -2.66 -3.93
CA ALA A 60 -0.90 -2.43 -3.20
C ALA A 60 -1.55 -1.09 -3.58
N VAL A 61 -0.77 -0.01 -3.58
CA VAL A 61 -1.23 1.32 -3.97
C VAL A 61 -1.63 1.34 -5.44
N GLY A 62 -0.81 0.76 -6.33
CA GLY A 62 -1.12 0.65 -7.74
C GLY A 62 -2.43 -0.10 -8.01
N ALA A 63 -2.65 -1.20 -7.29
CA ALA A 63 -3.88 -1.97 -7.39
C ALA A 63 -5.09 -1.21 -6.79
N ALA A 64 -4.93 -0.49 -5.68
CA ALA A 64 -5.98 0.38 -5.13
C ALA A 64 -6.40 1.47 -6.15
N VAL A 65 -5.43 2.10 -6.81
CA VAL A 65 -5.67 3.08 -7.88
C VAL A 65 -6.36 2.44 -9.07
N LEU A 66 -5.92 1.25 -9.49
CA LEU A 66 -6.51 0.53 -10.61
C LEU A 66 -7.96 0.13 -10.34
N ILE A 67 -8.26 -0.41 -9.16
CA ILE A 67 -9.61 -0.79 -8.73
C ILE A 67 -10.52 0.44 -8.73
N THR A 68 -10.04 1.54 -8.14
CA THR A 68 -10.75 2.82 -8.09
C THR A 68 -11.06 3.34 -9.51
N ARG A 69 -10.06 3.36 -10.40
CA ARG A 69 -10.24 3.80 -11.80
C ARG A 69 -11.18 2.90 -12.58
N ARG A 70 -11.12 1.57 -12.38
CA ARG A 70 -12.08 0.65 -13.00
C ARG A 70 -13.48 0.98 -12.52
N ARG A 71 -13.71 1.05 -11.21
CA ARG A 71 -15.02 1.37 -10.61
C ARG A 71 -15.62 2.65 -11.19
N ASN A 72 -14.80 3.68 -11.40
CA ASN A 72 -15.23 4.96 -11.96
C ASN A 72 -15.41 4.99 -13.49
N ARG A 73 -15.05 3.91 -14.21
CA ARG A 73 -15.31 3.73 -15.64
C ARG A 73 -16.55 2.88 -15.95
N VAL A 74 -17.01 2.07 -14.98
CA VAL A 74 -18.16 1.16 -15.17
C VAL A 74 -19.46 1.68 -14.56
N GLY A 75 -19.39 2.73 -13.73
CA GLY A 75 -20.56 3.45 -13.20
C GLY A 75 -20.80 4.74 -13.97
#